data_AF-A0AAD7YIZ2-F1
#
_entry.id   AF-A0AAD7YIZ2-F1
#
_cell.length_a   1.000
_cell.length_b   1.000
_cell.length_c   1.000
_cell.angle_alpha   90.00
_cell.angle_beta   90.00
_cell.angle_gamma   90.00
#
_symmetry.space_group_name_H-M   'P 1'
#
loop_
_entity.id
_entity.type
_entity.pdbx_description
1 polymer ?
#
loop_
_entity_poly.entity_id
_entity_poly.type
_entity_poly.pdbx_seq_one_letter_code
_entity_poly.pdbx_strand_id
1 'polypeptide(L)'
;MRLGLTLLDPQTAALGDKGLPQYALPDLANTGMSWIFPISKSQNNVLVELVNQVASGRRENEPRASVLGDGHVVKTPRGFVSKMVLRPQTLSQNGTPQGILPMDAGSRIGVMFVPCAKVSKDEQDLAEMHFIINGEDQGPCTKAIPYTRGPLHAVVDVYGTTKQVKIVQLYGVKTLQSVCRDAILQYVNNGSIKALPLPKCLKDFLLS
;
A
#
# COMPACT_ATOMS: atom_id res chain seq x y z
N MET A 1 11.12 3.22 9.20
CA MET A 1 10.86 1.91 8.57
C MET A 1 11.17 1.99 7.08
N ARG A 2 11.60 0.88 6.48
CA ARG A 2 11.65 0.71 5.03
C ARG A 2 10.66 -0.36 4.61
N LEU A 3 10.18 -0.25 3.38
CA LEU A 3 9.22 -1.17 2.79
C LEU A 3 9.65 -1.46 1.35
N GLY A 4 9.38 -2.67 0.87
CA GLY A 4 9.75 -3.06 -0.47
C GLY A 4 9.27 -4.44 -0.87
N LEU A 5 9.78 -4.88 -2.03
CA LEU A 5 9.57 -6.21 -2.57
C LEU A 5 10.91 -6.90 -2.79
N THR A 6 10.94 -8.23 -2.70
CA THR A 6 12.12 -9.06 -2.99
C THR A 6 11.73 -10.34 -3.73
N LEU A 7 12.61 -10.81 -4.60
CA LEU A 7 12.54 -12.15 -5.21
C LEU A 7 13.18 -13.23 -4.33
N LEU A 8 13.82 -12.85 -3.22
CA LEU A 8 14.38 -13.81 -2.28
C LEU A 8 13.25 -14.53 -1.56
N ASP A 9 13.34 -15.87 -1.50
CA ASP A 9 12.43 -16.67 -0.69
C ASP A 9 12.77 -16.48 0.81
N PRO A 10 11.82 -16.01 1.64
CA PRO A 10 12.08 -15.73 3.05
C PRO A 10 12.49 -16.97 3.85
N GLN A 11 11.99 -18.15 3.49
CA GLN A 11 12.35 -19.40 4.19
C GLN A 11 13.79 -19.77 3.92
N THR A 12 14.19 -19.77 2.64
CA THR A 12 15.57 -20.02 2.23
C THR A 12 16.54 -18.97 2.78
N ALA A 13 16.14 -17.69 2.76
CA ALA A 13 16.96 -16.60 3.29
C ALA A 13 17.16 -16.68 4.82
N ALA A 14 16.15 -17.14 5.57
CA ALA A 14 16.25 -17.31 7.02
C ALA A 14 17.10 -18.54 7.42
N LEU A 15 17.10 -19.59 6.61
CA LEU A 15 17.75 -20.88 6.91
C LEU A 15 19.16 -21.02 6.30
N GLY A 16 19.59 -20.10 5.43
CA GLY A 16 20.93 -20.15 4.82
C GLY A 16 22.07 -19.94 5.83
N ASP A 17 23.27 -20.41 5.49
CA ASP A 17 24.49 -20.37 6.32
C ASP A 17 24.86 -18.97 6.86
N LYS A 18 24.43 -17.90 6.17
CA LYS A 18 24.68 -16.50 6.57
C LYS A 18 23.44 -15.82 7.16
N GLY A 19 22.28 -16.47 7.16
CA GLY A 19 20.99 -15.90 7.55
C GLY A 19 20.60 -14.66 6.74
N LEU A 20 19.61 -13.93 7.26
CA LEU A 20 19.24 -12.61 6.74
C LEU A 20 20.30 -11.57 7.14
N PRO A 21 20.63 -10.60 6.25
CA PRO A 21 21.52 -9.51 6.61
C PRO A 21 20.94 -8.66 7.73
N GLN A 22 21.81 -7.96 8.46
CA GLN A 22 21.41 -7.12 9.58
C GLN A 22 20.51 -5.95 9.14
N TYR A 23 20.73 -5.41 7.93
CA TYR A 23 19.98 -4.26 7.42
C TYR A 23 19.38 -4.55 6.05
N ALA A 24 18.17 -4.03 5.80
CA ALA A 24 17.57 -4.14 4.47
C ALA A 24 18.27 -3.22 3.44
N LEU A 25 18.80 -2.08 3.90
CA LEU A 25 19.63 -1.18 3.09
C LEU A 25 20.99 -0.96 3.77
N PRO A 26 22.11 -1.04 3.02
CA PRO A 26 22.16 -1.35 1.59
C PRO A 26 22.13 -2.86 1.27
N ASP A 27 22.34 -3.72 2.27
CA ASP A 27 22.71 -5.13 2.10
C ASP A 27 21.71 -5.92 1.24
N LEU A 28 20.42 -5.86 1.57
CA LEU A 28 19.41 -6.61 0.83
C LEU A 28 19.15 -6.02 -0.56
N ALA A 29 19.20 -4.70 -0.72
CA ALA A 29 19.06 -4.06 -2.03
C ALA A 29 20.25 -4.37 -2.97
N ASN A 30 21.46 -4.45 -2.43
CA ASN A 30 22.67 -4.74 -3.20
C ASN A 30 22.69 -6.16 -3.78
N THR A 31 21.80 -7.05 -3.36
CA THR A 31 21.61 -8.38 -3.98
C THR A 31 21.10 -8.30 -5.43
N GLY A 32 20.57 -7.14 -5.85
CA GLY A 32 19.91 -6.97 -7.15
C GLY A 32 18.57 -7.69 -7.27
N MET A 33 18.09 -8.29 -6.18
CA MET A 33 16.83 -9.03 -6.11
C MET A 33 15.78 -8.34 -5.23
N SER A 34 16.10 -7.18 -4.66
CA SER A 34 15.24 -6.46 -3.71
C SER A 34 15.13 -4.98 -4.03
N TRP A 35 13.91 -4.45 -3.98
CA TRP A 35 13.57 -3.05 -4.23
C TRP A 35 12.95 -2.47 -2.97
N ILE A 36 13.77 -1.76 -2.18
CA ILE A 36 13.41 -1.30 -0.84
C ILE A 36 13.62 0.20 -0.72
N PHE A 37 12.64 0.90 -0.19
CA PHE A 37 12.66 2.36 -0.05
C PHE A 37 12.25 2.79 1.36
N PRO A 38 12.79 3.92 1.86
CA PRO A 38 12.34 4.49 3.13
C PRO A 38 10.92 5.04 3.00
N ILE A 39 10.10 4.85 4.04
CA ILE A 39 8.83 5.56 4.18
C ILE A 39 9.09 6.85 4.96
N SER A 40 8.83 7.99 4.32
CA SER A 40 9.00 9.32 4.91
C SER A 40 7.73 9.78 5.64
N LYS A 41 7.92 10.72 6.57
CA LYS A 41 6.82 11.29 7.37
C LYS A 41 5.98 12.33 6.64
N SER A 42 6.48 12.97 5.58
CA SER A 42 5.82 14.14 5.00
C SER A 42 5.81 14.18 3.47
N GLN A 43 6.65 13.40 2.78
CA GLN A 43 6.86 13.49 1.33
C GLN A 43 7.31 12.13 0.76
N ASN A 44 6.39 11.33 0.22
CA ASN A 44 6.75 10.08 -0.49
C ASN A 44 6.70 10.24 -2.02
N ASN A 45 5.99 11.25 -2.53
CA ASN A 45 5.91 11.54 -3.97
C ASN A 45 7.22 12.10 -4.56
N VAL A 46 8.04 12.81 -3.78
CA VAL A 46 9.29 13.44 -4.27
C VAL A 46 10.40 12.41 -4.52
N LEU A 47 10.46 11.34 -3.71
CA LEU A 47 11.42 10.26 -3.91
C LEU A 47 11.13 9.48 -5.21
N VAL A 48 9.84 9.43 -5.59
CA VAL A 48 9.33 8.85 -6.84
C VAL A 48 9.75 9.70 -8.06
N GLU A 49 9.78 11.03 -7.97
CA GLU A 49 10.21 11.91 -9.06
C GLU A 49 11.70 11.76 -9.39
N LEU A 50 12.57 11.69 -8.37
CA LEU A 50 14.01 11.48 -8.54
C LEU A 50 14.35 10.15 -9.22
N VAL A 51 13.64 9.06 -8.90
CA VAL A 51 13.83 7.75 -9.56
C VAL A 51 13.29 7.76 -11.00
N ASN A 52 12.18 8.46 -11.25
CA ASN A 52 11.59 8.57 -12.59
C ASN A 52 12.43 9.40 -13.56
N GLN A 53 13.18 10.41 -13.09
CA GLN A 53 14.09 11.20 -13.93
C GLN A 53 15.22 10.36 -14.52
N VAL A 54 15.67 9.33 -13.80
CA VAL A 54 16.76 8.45 -14.28
C VAL A 54 16.25 7.38 -15.26
N ALA A 55 14.95 7.06 -15.24
CA ALA A 55 14.40 5.88 -15.92
C ALA A 55 13.49 6.16 -17.13
N SER A 56 13.08 7.41 -17.44
CA SER A 56 12.20 7.65 -18.58
C SER A 56 12.33 9.03 -19.24
N GLY A 57 12.65 9.05 -20.54
CA GLY A 57 12.49 10.19 -21.44
C GLY A 57 11.04 10.41 -21.92
N ARG A 58 10.03 10.21 -21.06
CA ARG A 58 8.61 10.44 -21.38
C ARG A 58 8.08 11.72 -20.74
N ARG A 59 7.37 12.52 -21.55
CA ARG A 59 6.88 13.89 -21.24
C ARG A 59 6.03 13.95 -19.97
N GLU A 60 6.26 14.99 -19.19
CA GLU A 60 5.77 15.23 -17.81
C GLU A 60 4.27 15.60 -17.67
N ASN A 61 3.46 15.51 -18.74
CA ASN A 61 2.15 16.19 -18.78
C ASN A 61 0.89 15.30 -18.83
N GLU A 62 0.99 13.97 -18.73
CA GLU A 62 -0.21 13.12 -18.63
C GLU A 62 -0.53 12.84 -17.15
N PRO A 63 -1.75 13.16 -16.67
CA PRO A 63 -2.15 12.83 -15.31
C PRO A 63 -2.10 11.32 -15.11
N ARG A 64 -1.16 10.86 -14.27
CA ARG A 64 -1.00 9.43 -13.97
C ARG A 64 -2.24 8.95 -13.23
N ALA A 65 -2.99 8.03 -13.85
CA ALA A 65 -4.13 7.40 -13.21
C ALA A 65 -3.66 6.57 -12.02
N SER A 66 -4.30 6.74 -10.86
CA SER A 66 -4.00 5.94 -9.67
C SER A 66 -4.28 4.46 -9.93
N VAL A 67 -3.41 3.58 -9.46
CA VAL A 67 -3.61 2.12 -9.54
C VAL A 67 -4.81 1.65 -8.71
N LEU A 68 -5.32 2.51 -7.82
CA LEU A 68 -6.53 2.26 -7.03
C LEU A 68 -7.82 2.58 -7.79
N GLY A 69 -7.74 3.22 -8.96
CA GLY A 69 -8.87 3.71 -9.75
C GLY A 69 -9.71 4.76 -9.02
N ASP A 70 -10.89 5.09 -9.56
CA ASP A 70 -11.79 6.09 -8.95
C ASP A 70 -12.89 5.48 -8.07
N GLY A 71 -13.20 4.20 -8.25
CA GLY A 71 -14.26 3.50 -7.51
C GLY A 71 -13.98 3.29 -6.02
N HIS A 72 -14.96 2.76 -5.27
CA HIS A 72 -14.80 2.46 -3.83
C HIS A 72 -14.05 1.15 -3.54
N VAL A 73 -13.85 0.32 -4.56
CA VAL A 73 -13.16 -0.97 -4.48
C VAL A 73 -11.97 -0.99 -5.41
N VAL A 74 -10.92 -1.67 -4.99
CA VAL A 74 -9.70 -1.92 -5.76
C VAL A 74 -9.77 -3.34 -6.27
N LYS A 75 -9.62 -3.54 -7.59
CA LYS A 75 -9.55 -4.86 -8.19
C LYS A 75 -8.11 -5.37 -8.09
N THR A 76 -7.95 -6.59 -7.61
CA THR A 76 -6.66 -7.28 -7.50
C THR A 76 -6.77 -8.67 -8.14
N PRO A 77 -5.65 -9.36 -8.43
CA PRO A 77 -5.68 -10.75 -8.89
C PRO A 77 -6.38 -11.71 -7.91
N ARG A 78 -6.52 -11.34 -6.63
CA ARG A 78 -7.17 -12.15 -5.59
C ARG A 78 -8.62 -11.74 -5.28
N GLY A 79 -9.18 -10.79 -6.04
CA GLY A 79 -10.55 -10.29 -5.86
C GLY A 79 -10.60 -8.79 -5.57
N PHE A 80 -11.68 -8.36 -4.91
CA PHE A 80 -11.94 -6.94 -4.64
C PHE A 80 -11.59 -6.56 -3.20
N VAL A 81 -10.95 -5.41 -3.03
CA VAL A 81 -10.59 -4.84 -1.73
C VAL A 81 -11.28 -3.49 -1.58
N SER A 82 -12.05 -3.31 -0.50
CA SER A 82 -12.64 -1.99 -0.18
C SER A 82 -11.53 -0.98 0.14
N LYS A 83 -11.56 0.20 -0.48
CA LYS A 83 -10.61 1.29 -0.20
C LYS A 83 -10.66 1.76 1.26
N MET A 84 -11.78 1.54 1.95
CA MET A 84 -11.89 1.85 3.38
C MET A 84 -10.89 1.06 4.24
N VAL A 85 -10.54 -0.16 3.84
CA VAL A 85 -9.57 -1.00 4.60
C VAL A 85 -8.15 -0.43 4.48
N LEU A 86 -7.87 0.28 3.38
CA LEU A 86 -6.60 0.95 3.10
C LEU A 86 -6.48 2.29 3.84
N ARG A 87 -7.55 2.74 4.51
CA ARG A 87 -7.59 3.96 5.31
C ARG A 87 -7.48 3.64 6.81
N PRO A 88 -6.93 4.55 7.62
CA PRO A 88 -6.97 4.45 9.08
C PRO A 88 -8.41 4.37 9.59
N GLN A 89 -8.65 3.51 10.57
CA GLN A 89 -10.00 3.31 11.15
C GLN A 89 -10.31 4.30 12.27
N THR A 90 -9.30 4.79 12.98
CA THR A 90 -9.46 5.82 14.00
C THR A 90 -9.53 7.20 13.35
N LEU A 91 -10.75 7.73 13.19
CA LEU A 91 -10.95 9.17 13.09
C LEU A 91 -10.65 9.76 14.47
N SER A 92 -9.74 10.74 14.54
CA SER A 92 -9.64 11.63 15.70
C SER A 92 -11.03 12.21 16.01
N GLN A 93 -11.32 12.42 17.30
CA GLN A 93 -12.63 12.73 17.88
C GLN A 93 -13.33 14.01 17.33
N ASN A 94 -12.75 14.71 16.35
CA ASN A 94 -13.21 16.01 15.86
C ASN A 94 -13.65 16.02 14.38
N GLY A 95 -14.00 14.88 13.78
CA GLY A 95 -14.84 14.87 12.58
C GLY A 95 -14.22 15.39 11.28
N THR A 96 -12.92 15.65 11.23
CA THR A 96 -12.19 15.85 9.97
C THR A 96 -11.17 14.72 9.75
N PRO A 97 -11.13 14.07 8.58
CA PRO A 97 -10.02 13.21 8.18
C PRO A 97 -8.83 14.12 7.86
N GLN A 98 -8.11 14.58 8.88
CA GLN A 98 -6.93 15.42 8.72
C GLN A 98 -5.76 14.87 9.55
N GLY A 99 -4.66 14.59 8.87
CA GLY A 99 -3.33 14.76 9.47
C GLY A 99 -2.62 13.52 10.02
N ILE A 100 -3.13 12.30 9.83
CA ILE A 100 -2.34 11.11 10.19
C ILE A 100 -1.17 10.94 9.20
N LEU A 101 0.05 11.09 9.70
CA LEU A 101 1.25 10.93 8.91
C LEU A 101 1.51 9.44 8.63
N PRO A 102 2.28 9.10 7.57
CA PRO A 102 2.52 7.71 7.18
C PRO A 102 3.08 6.84 8.32
N MET A 103 3.82 7.45 9.26
CA MET A 103 4.51 6.76 10.36
C MET A 103 3.78 6.84 11.70
N ASP A 104 2.60 7.47 11.73
CA ASP A 104 1.80 7.59 12.95
C ASP A 104 1.08 6.27 13.27
N ALA A 105 0.80 6.06 14.56
CA ALA A 105 0.06 4.88 15.00
C ALA A 105 -1.35 4.86 14.37
N GLY A 106 -1.70 3.74 13.74
CA GLY A 106 -2.97 3.57 13.03
C GLY A 106 -2.91 3.88 11.53
N SER A 107 -1.79 4.41 11.04
CA SER A 107 -1.54 4.58 9.61
C SER A 107 -1.61 3.24 8.86
N ARG A 108 -2.06 3.28 7.61
CA ARG A 108 -2.16 2.13 6.71
C ARG A 108 -1.17 2.30 5.58
N ILE A 109 -0.19 1.40 5.50
CA ILE A 109 0.78 1.37 4.41
C ILE A 109 0.67 0.03 3.68
N GLY A 110 0.49 0.07 2.38
CA GLY A 110 0.50 -1.08 1.47
C GLY A 110 1.64 -0.96 0.47
N VAL A 111 2.13 -2.12 0.00
CA VAL A 111 3.02 -2.24 -1.15
C VAL A 111 2.38 -3.20 -2.16
N MET A 112 2.41 -2.83 -3.43
CA MET A 112 1.96 -3.69 -4.53
C MET A 112 2.83 -3.48 -5.76
N PHE A 113 2.74 -4.40 -6.70
CA PHE A 113 3.31 -4.23 -8.03
C PHE A 113 2.22 -4.28 -9.11
N VAL A 114 2.46 -3.59 -10.21
CA VAL A 114 1.60 -3.57 -11.40
C VAL A 114 2.46 -3.91 -12.61
N PRO A 115 2.14 -4.98 -13.37
CA PRO A 115 2.84 -5.27 -14.61
C PRO A 115 2.77 -4.10 -15.60
N CYS A 116 3.91 -3.72 -16.15
CA CYS A 116 4.00 -2.71 -17.19
C CYS A 116 3.45 -3.26 -18.52
N ALA A 117 2.78 -2.43 -19.30
CA ALA A 117 2.36 -2.81 -20.64
C ALA A 117 3.59 -2.96 -21.55
N LYS A 118 3.68 -4.09 -22.26
CA LYS A 118 4.72 -4.31 -23.27
C LYS A 118 4.49 -3.41 -24.48
N VAL A 119 5.50 -2.67 -24.90
CA VAL A 119 5.45 -1.88 -26.14
C VAL A 119 5.91 -2.73 -27.33
N SER A 120 6.77 -3.72 -27.09
CA SER A 120 7.25 -4.67 -28.09
C SER A 120 7.32 -6.10 -27.54
N LYS A 121 7.40 -7.10 -28.43
CA LYS A 121 7.51 -8.51 -28.01
C LYS A 121 8.84 -8.86 -27.35
N ASP A 122 9.91 -8.12 -27.66
CA ASP A 122 11.27 -8.37 -27.18
C ASP A 122 11.55 -7.70 -25.82
N GLU A 123 10.62 -6.88 -25.33
CA GLU A 123 10.76 -6.21 -24.04
C GLU A 123 10.48 -7.16 -22.88
N GLN A 124 11.32 -7.07 -21.85
CA GLN A 124 11.19 -7.91 -20.66
C GLN A 124 9.88 -7.62 -19.91
N ASP A 125 9.28 -8.65 -19.33
CA ASP A 125 8.16 -8.51 -18.40
C ASP A 125 8.60 -7.81 -17.12
N LEU A 126 8.40 -6.50 -17.08
CA LEU A 126 8.70 -5.67 -15.93
C LEU A 126 7.42 -5.19 -15.25
N ALA A 127 7.52 -4.84 -13.97
CA ALA A 127 6.45 -4.27 -13.19
C ALA A 127 6.93 -3.02 -12.46
N GLU A 128 5.98 -2.12 -12.23
CA GLU A 128 6.15 -0.97 -11.36
C GLU A 128 5.71 -1.28 -9.93
N MET A 129 6.42 -0.72 -8.95
CA MET A 129 6.10 -0.87 -7.54
C MET A 129 5.46 0.39 -6.99
N HIS A 130 4.33 0.23 -6.29
CA HIS A 130 3.57 1.33 -5.72
C HIS A 130 3.47 1.20 -4.21
N PHE A 131 3.55 2.34 -3.53
CA PHE A 131 3.11 2.45 -2.14
C PHE A 131 1.69 3.01 -2.09
N ILE A 132 0.89 2.44 -1.19
CA ILE A 132 -0.43 2.95 -0.85
C ILE A 132 -0.36 3.43 0.58
N ILE A 133 -0.60 4.71 0.82
CA ILE A 133 -0.51 5.30 2.15
C ILE A 133 -1.85 5.94 2.49
N ASN A 134 -2.48 5.46 3.55
CA ASN A 134 -3.76 5.96 4.05
C ASN A 134 -4.86 6.06 2.97
N GLY A 135 -4.85 5.10 2.03
CA GLY A 135 -5.81 5.01 0.94
C GLY A 135 -5.44 5.81 -0.32
N GLU A 136 -4.24 6.41 -0.35
CA GLU A 136 -3.71 7.16 -1.48
C GLU A 136 -2.52 6.45 -2.12
N ASP A 137 -2.57 6.28 -3.44
CA ASP A 137 -1.45 5.81 -4.25
C ASP A 137 -0.37 6.88 -4.35
N GLN A 138 0.88 6.51 -4.07
CA GLN A 138 2.04 7.41 -4.15
C GLN A 138 2.71 7.38 -5.53
N GLY A 139 2.21 6.56 -6.45
CA GLY A 139 2.79 6.36 -7.77
C GLY A 139 3.97 5.37 -7.79
N PRO A 140 4.59 5.17 -8.97
CA PRO A 140 5.58 4.11 -9.17
C PRO A 140 6.95 4.49 -8.60
N CYS A 141 7.38 3.82 -7.53
CA CYS A 141 8.70 4.01 -6.89
C CYS A 141 9.85 3.41 -7.71
N THR A 142 9.56 2.39 -8.52
CA THR A 142 10.46 1.82 -9.53
C THR A 142 9.61 1.16 -10.61
N LYS A 143 10.16 0.98 -11.81
CA LYS A 143 9.49 0.34 -12.97
C LYS A 143 10.19 -0.91 -13.48
N ALA A 144 11.27 -1.31 -12.81
CA ALA A 144 12.19 -2.33 -13.28
C ALA A 144 12.19 -3.57 -12.38
N ILE A 145 11.00 -4.05 -11.99
CA ILE A 145 10.86 -5.32 -11.25
C ILE A 145 10.59 -6.45 -12.25
N PRO A 146 11.50 -7.42 -12.44
CA PRO A 146 11.29 -8.58 -13.30
C PRO A 146 10.38 -9.62 -12.59
N TYR A 147 9.10 -9.30 -12.47
CA TYR A 147 8.11 -10.02 -11.66
C TYR A 147 7.85 -11.47 -12.15
N THR A 148 8.25 -11.83 -13.36
CA THR A 148 8.11 -13.18 -13.92
C THR A 148 9.26 -14.12 -13.56
N ARG A 149 10.36 -13.62 -12.97
CA ARG A 149 11.52 -14.45 -12.57
C ARG A 149 11.24 -15.34 -11.36
N GLY A 150 10.21 -15.03 -10.57
CA GLY A 150 9.88 -15.78 -9.37
C GLY A 150 8.83 -15.06 -8.51
N PRO A 151 8.39 -15.69 -7.40
CA PRO A 151 7.45 -15.09 -6.47
C PRO A 151 8.07 -13.87 -5.78
N LEU A 152 7.31 -12.78 -5.73
CA LEU A 152 7.67 -11.58 -4.98
C LEU A 152 7.16 -11.66 -3.55
N HIS A 153 8.04 -11.34 -2.60
CA HIS A 153 7.74 -11.27 -1.18
C HIS A 153 7.87 -9.83 -0.67
N ALA A 154 7.03 -9.45 0.28
CA ALA A 154 7.13 -8.14 0.93
C ALA A 154 8.28 -8.12 1.93
N VAL A 155 9.04 -7.02 1.94
CA VAL A 155 10.10 -6.76 2.92
C VAL A 155 9.69 -5.58 3.79
N VAL A 156 9.68 -5.77 5.10
CA VAL A 156 9.43 -4.70 6.08
C VAL A 156 10.63 -4.61 7.02
N ASP A 157 11.37 -3.51 6.94
CA ASP A 157 12.47 -3.20 7.86
C ASP A 157 11.96 -2.22 8.93
N VAL A 158 11.71 -2.74 10.13
CA VAL A 158 11.22 -1.97 11.27
C VAL A 158 12.41 -1.33 11.99
N TYR A 159 12.70 -0.09 11.60
CA TYR A 159 13.75 0.71 12.22
C TYR A 159 13.31 2.17 12.44
N GLY A 160 14.09 2.87 13.28
CA GLY A 160 13.95 4.29 13.55
C GLY A 160 12.79 4.60 14.49
N THR A 161 11.88 5.48 14.05
CA THR A 161 10.73 5.94 14.84
C THR A 161 9.59 4.93 14.92
N THR A 162 9.50 3.99 13.97
CA THR A 162 8.53 2.89 14.01
C THR A 162 9.09 1.74 14.82
N LYS A 163 8.33 1.30 15.82
CA LYS A 163 8.71 0.19 16.72
C LYS A 163 7.93 -1.09 16.49
N GLN A 164 6.73 -0.98 15.90
CA GLN A 164 5.85 -2.11 15.65
C GLN A 164 5.07 -1.89 14.37
N VAL A 165 4.79 -2.99 13.67
CA VAL A 165 3.88 -3.06 12.53
C VAL A 165 2.91 -4.21 12.72
N LYS A 166 1.73 -4.13 12.11
CA LYS A 166 0.73 -5.20 12.12
C LYS A 166 0.29 -5.51 10.70
N ILE A 167 0.29 -6.78 10.33
CA ILE A 167 -0.15 -7.22 9.00
C ILE A 167 -1.68 -7.17 8.91
N VAL A 168 -2.13 -6.30 8.00
CA VAL A 168 -3.48 -6.10 7.44
C VAL A 168 -4.06 -7.27 6.64
N GLN A 169 -4.78 -8.26 7.19
CA GLN A 169 -5.38 -9.28 6.31
C GLN A 169 -6.52 -8.69 5.46
N LEU A 170 -6.31 -8.55 4.14
CA LEU A 170 -7.28 -7.92 3.22
C LEU A 170 -8.36 -8.88 2.70
N TYR A 171 -8.00 -10.13 2.42
CA TYR A 171 -8.88 -11.13 1.79
C TYR A 171 -9.57 -12.06 2.81
N GLY A 172 -9.83 -11.57 4.02
CA GLY A 172 -10.64 -12.30 4.99
C GLY A 172 -12.11 -12.31 4.58
N VAL A 173 -12.84 -13.37 4.94
CA VAL A 173 -14.30 -13.36 4.84
C VAL A 173 -14.81 -12.32 5.84
N LYS A 174 -15.24 -11.16 5.35
CA LYS A 174 -15.89 -10.16 6.18
C LYS A 174 -17.19 -10.73 6.73
N THR A 175 -17.51 -10.40 7.97
CA THR A 175 -18.86 -10.68 8.47
C THR A 175 -19.87 -9.91 7.61
N LEU A 176 -21.05 -10.48 7.39
CA LEU A 176 -22.14 -9.80 6.69
C LEU A 176 -22.39 -8.40 7.27
N GLN A 177 -22.31 -8.29 8.60
CA GLN A 177 -22.43 -7.03 9.33
C GLN A 177 -21.41 -5.97 8.86
N SER A 178 -20.14 -6.34 8.66
CA SER A 178 -19.11 -5.41 8.15
C SER A 178 -19.34 -5.04 6.69
N VAL A 179 -19.81 -5.98 5.86
CA VAL A 179 -20.13 -5.70 4.44
C VAL A 179 -21.31 -4.75 4.32
N CYS A 180 -22.38 -4.98 5.09
CA CYS A 180 -23.54 -4.10 5.13
C CYS A 180 -23.16 -2.70 5.61
N ARG A 181 -22.30 -2.60 6.62
CA ARG A 181 -21.77 -1.31 7.08
C ARG A 181 -21.03 -0.57 5.98
N ASP A 182 -20.08 -1.22 5.34
CA ASP A 182 -19.28 -0.63 4.26
C ASP A 182 -20.19 -0.14 3.12
N ALA A 183 -21.23 -0.91 2.78
CA ALA A 183 -22.22 -0.52 1.76
C ALA A 183 -23.03 0.71 2.18
N ILE A 184 -23.50 0.79 3.44
CA ILE A 184 -24.23 1.96 3.94
C ILE A 184 -23.34 3.22 3.89
N LEU A 185 -22.09 3.11 4.34
CA LEU A 185 -21.16 4.23 4.40
C LEU A 185 -20.71 4.74 3.01
N GLN A 186 -20.98 4.01 1.93
CA GLN A 186 -20.79 4.52 0.56
C GLN A 186 -21.85 5.55 0.17
N TYR A 187 -23.05 5.47 0.74
CA TYR A 187 -24.19 6.30 0.37
C TYR A 187 -24.60 7.31 1.46
N VAL A 188 -23.96 7.26 2.63
CA VAL A 188 -24.30 8.09 3.79
C VAL A 188 -23.06 8.79 4.31
N ASN A 189 -23.14 10.12 4.46
CA ASN A 189 -22.12 10.93 5.10
C ASN A 189 -22.19 10.81 6.64
N ASN A 190 -21.03 10.84 7.31
CA ASN A 190 -20.93 10.67 8.76
C ASN A 190 -21.83 11.60 9.59
N GLY A 191 -22.06 12.83 9.10
CA GLY A 191 -22.96 13.79 9.75
C GLY A 191 -24.42 13.34 9.78
N SER A 192 -24.91 12.72 8.69
CA SER A 192 -26.31 12.30 8.60
C SER A 192 -26.61 11.03 9.37
N ILE A 193 -25.60 10.19 9.65
CA ILE A 193 -25.78 8.96 10.45
C ILE A 193 -26.38 9.27 11.82
N LYS A 194 -25.98 10.39 12.43
CA LYS A 194 -26.52 10.85 13.73
C LYS A 194 -28.02 11.20 13.63
N ALA A 195 -28.45 11.73 12.50
CA ALA A 195 -29.83 12.15 12.24
C ALA A 195 -30.75 10.99 11.80
N LEU A 196 -30.20 9.85 11.38
CA LEU A 196 -31.03 8.70 10.99
C LEU A 196 -31.86 8.18 12.18
N PRO A 197 -33.09 7.70 11.97
CA PRO A 197 -33.93 7.10 13.01
C PRO A 197 -33.48 5.65 13.34
N LEU A 198 -32.19 5.46 13.58
CA LEU A 198 -31.60 4.15 13.89
C LEU A 198 -31.36 3.99 15.41
N PRO A 199 -31.47 2.76 15.94
CA PRO A 199 -31.02 2.42 17.28
C PRO A 199 -29.58 2.89 17.56
N LYS A 200 -29.31 3.30 18.81
CA LYS A 200 -28.00 3.84 19.21
C LYS A 200 -26.84 2.88 18.92
N CYS A 201 -27.02 1.58 19.21
CA CYS A 201 -26.01 0.56 18.93
C CYS A 201 -25.63 0.46 17.45
N LEU A 202 -26.59 0.65 16.53
CA LEU A 202 -26.33 0.66 15.09
C LEU A 202 -25.66 1.95 14.65
N LYS A 203 -26.05 3.10 15.21
CA LYS A 203 -25.33 4.36 14.96
C LYS A 203 -23.88 4.27 15.40
N ASP A 204 -23.65 3.76 16.61
CA ASP A 204 -22.31 3.57 17.17
C ASP A 204 -21.50 2.62 16.29
N PHE A 205 -22.08 1.50 15.86
CA PHE A 205 -21.43 0.57 14.94
C PHE A 205 -21.11 1.17 13.57
N LEU A 206 -21.97 2.01 13.00
CA LEU A 206 -21.70 2.69 11.73
C LEU A 206 -20.60 3.75 11.89
N LEU A 207 -20.49 4.39 13.06
CA LEU A 207 -19.53 5.45 13.38
C LEU A 207 -18.19 4.94 13.97
N SER A 208 -18.08 3.68 14.37
CA SER A 208 -16.92 3.10 15.07
C SER A 208 -15.70 2.84 14.18
#